data_AF-A0A920F7C1-F1
#
_entry.id   AF-A0A920F7C1-F1
#
_cell.length_a   1.000
_cell.length_b   1.000
_cell.length_c   1.000
_cell.angle_alpha   90.00
_cell.angle_beta   90.00
_cell.angle_gamma   90.00
#
_symmetry.space_group_name_H-M   'P 1'
#
loop_
_entity.id
_entity.type
_entity.pdbx_description
1 polymer ?
#
loop_
_entity_poly.entity_id
_entity_poly.type
_entity_poly.pdbx_seq_one_letter_code
_entity_poly.pdbx_strand_id
1 'polypeptide(L)'
;MPTVMLGLAPGFIEQDWLFDLTVELARITFIYLTPISLVALLGGILNSFGKFGAMASAPILLNIILIVSLVFFENSMETKGHVLAIAVAISGVAQFIWLLEACRQNGSIPKLRRPRVTSELKVCLS
;
A
#
# COMPACT_ATOMS: atom_id res chain seq x y z
N MET A 1 -13.07 -2.07 -12.82
CA MET A 1 -12.98 -0.60 -12.89
C MET A 1 -12.63 -0.16 -14.33
N PRO A 2 -13.49 -0.40 -15.33
CA PRO A 2 -13.18 -0.02 -16.72
C PRO A 2 -13.12 1.50 -16.90
N THR A 3 -13.97 2.27 -16.21
CA THR A 3 -14.04 3.74 -16.35
C THR A 3 -12.82 4.47 -15.76
N VAL A 4 -12.24 3.95 -14.66
CA VAL A 4 -11.04 4.54 -14.06
C VAL A 4 -9.82 4.33 -14.96
N MET A 5 -9.76 3.19 -15.65
CA MET A 5 -8.68 2.89 -16.57
C MET A 5 -8.70 3.79 -17.82
N LEU A 6 -9.87 4.21 -18.29
CA LEU A 6 -10.01 5.18 -19.38
C LEU A 6 -9.29 6.51 -19.10
N GLY A 7 -9.24 6.94 -17.84
CA GLY A 7 -8.51 8.16 -17.44
C GLY A 7 -7.02 7.94 -17.18
N LEU A 8 -6.63 6.73 -16.76
CA LEU A 8 -5.26 6.39 -16.36
C LEU A 8 -4.39 5.93 -17.54
N ALA A 9 -4.98 5.23 -18.51
CA ALA A 9 -4.29 4.70 -19.67
C ALA A 9 -5.23 4.66 -20.91
N PRO A 10 -5.60 5.83 -21.47
CA PRO A 10 -6.48 5.91 -22.64
C PRO A 10 -5.88 5.23 -23.89
N GLY A 11 -4.55 5.11 -23.97
CA GLY A 11 -3.87 4.43 -25.09
C GLY A 11 -4.03 2.90 -25.11
N PHE A 12 -4.55 2.28 -24.05
CA PHE A 12 -4.78 0.83 -24.02
C PHE A 12 -6.17 0.42 -24.52
N ILE A 13 -7.04 1.39 -24.82
CA ILE A 13 -8.39 1.15 -25.37
C ILE A 13 -8.32 0.54 -26.77
N GLU A 14 -7.26 0.81 -27.53
CA GLU A 14 -7.08 0.31 -28.89
C GLU A 14 -6.66 -1.18 -28.96
N GLN A 15 -6.31 -1.79 -27.83
CA GLN A 15 -5.90 -3.20 -27.74
C GLN A 15 -6.70 -3.93 -26.65
N ASP A 16 -7.82 -4.56 -27.05
CA ASP A 16 -8.78 -5.20 -26.14
C ASP A 16 -8.13 -6.16 -25.13
N TRP A 17 -7.19 -7.01 -25.57
CA TRP A 17 -6.51 -7.98 -24.70
C TRP A 17 -5.62 -7.32 -23.63
N LEU A 18 -4.97 -6.21 -23.98
CA LEU A 18 -4.09 -5.47 -23.06
C LEU A 18 -4.91 -4.67 -22.05
N PHE A 19 -6.06 -4.15 -22.50
CA PHE A 19 -7.03 -3.48 -21.64
C PHE A 19 -7.55 -4.44 -20.56
N ASP A 20 -8.06 -5.60 -20.96
CA ASP A 20 -8.62 -6.58 -20.03
C ASP A 20 -7.58 -7.08 -19.01
N LEU A 21 -6.36 -7.40 -19.47
CA LEU A 21 -5.26 -7.79 -18.59
C LEU A 21 -4.92 -6.69 -17.57
N THR A 22 -4.86 -5.44 -18.01
CA THR A 22 -4.55 -4.32 -17.11
C THR A 22 -5.68 -4.07 -16.12
N VAL A 23 -6.95 -4.18 -16.52
CA VAL A 23 -8.09 -4.08 -15.61
C VAL A 23 -8.05 -5.17 -14.54
N GLU A 24 -7.64 -6.39 -14.90
CA GLU A 24 -7.49 -7.50 -13.97
C GLU A 24 -6.37 -7.26 -12.97
N LEU A 25 -5.16 -6.92 -13.44
CA LEU A 25 -4.02 -6.62 -12.58
C LEU A 25 -4.28 -5.42 -11.67
N ALA A 26 -4.95 -4.38 -12.18
CA ALA A 26 -5.37 -3.23 -11.39
C ALA A 26 -6.36 -3.62 -10.29
N ARG A 27 -7.26 -4.59 -10.54
CA ARG A 27 -8.18 -5.11 -9.52
C ARG A 27 -7.45 -5.83 -8.40
N ILE A 28 -6.43 -6.62 -8.72
CA ILE A 28 -5.62 -7.34 -7.74
C ILE A 28 -4.80 -6.34 -6.91
N THR A 29 -4.12 -5.41 -7.57
CA THR A 29 -3.31 -4.39 -6.88
C THR A 29 -4.15 -3.40 -6.07
N PHE A 30 -5.45 -3.25 -6.35
CA PHE A 30 -6.32 -2.44 -5.51
C PHE A 30 -6.37 -2.93 -4.05
N ILE A 31 -6.25 -4.24 -3.82
CA ILE A 31 -6.23 -4.83 -2.46
C ILE A 31 -5.07 -4.25 -1.64
N TYR A 32 -3.95 -3.91 -2.27
CA TYR A 32 -2.79 -3.27 -1.62
C TYR A 32 -3.09 -1.87 -1.08
N LEU A 33 -4.10 -1.15 -1.60
CA LEU A 33 -4.44 0.19 -1.13
C LEU A 33 -4.90 0.22 0.33
N THR A 34 -5.53 -0.85 0.79
CA THR A 34 -6.00 -0.95 2.18
C THR A 34 -4.83 -0.99 3.18
N PRO A 35 -3.89 -1.96 3.09
CA PRO A 35 -2.76 -2.01 4.00
C PRO A 35 -1.80 -0.82 3.82
N ILE A 36 -1.57 -0.31 2.60
CA ILE A 36 -0.65 0.83 2.42
C ILE A 36 -1.18 2.12 3.05
N SER A 37 -2.51 2.29 3.08
CA SER A 37 -3.14 3.41 3.79
C SER A 37 -2.90 3.34 5.30
N LEU A 38 -2.96 2.12 5.87
CA LEU A 38 -2.63 1.87 7.28
C LEU A 38 -1.12 2.10 7.55
N VAL A 39 -0.25 1.65 6.65
CA VAL A 39 1.20 1.92 6.71
C VAL A 39 1.47 3.42 6.72
N ALA A 40 0.81 4.19 5.84
CA ALA A 40 0.97 5.65 5.79
C ALA A 40 0.53 6.31 7.11
N LEU A 41 -0.58 5.86 7.70
CA LEU A 41 -1.05 6.33 9.01
C LEU A 41 -0.02 6.04 10.12
N LEU A 42 0.45 4.80 10.23
CA LEU A 42 1.45 4.40 11.23
C LEU A 42 2.77 5.16 11.04
N GLY A 43 3.19 5.33 9.80
CA GLY A 43 4.38 6.10 9.44
C GLY A 43 4.25 7.57 9.86
N GLY A 44 3.08 8.19 9.67
CA GLY A 44 2.79 9.53 10.18
C GLY A 44 2.96 9.64 11.70
N ILE A 45 2.44 8.66 12.45
CA ILE A 45 2.59 8.59 13.92
C ILE A 45 4.07 8.46 14.31
N LEU A 46 4.78 7.49 13.74
CA LEU A 46 6.21 7.26 13.99
C LEU A 46 7.06 8.51 13.67
N ASN A 47 6.74 9.21 12.58
CA ASN A 47 7.41 10.45 12.19
C ASN A 47 7.18 11.57 13.23
N SER A 48 5.98 11.67 13.80
CA SER A 48 5.71 12.63 14.90
C SER A 48 6.51 12.34 16.17
N PHE A 49 6.91 11.08 16.39
CA PHE A 49 7.82 10.67 17.48
C PHE A 49 9.31 10.72 17.09
N GLY A 50 9.65 11.26 15.92
CA GLY A 50 11.04 11.37 15.44
C GLY A 50 11.66 10.07 14.92
N LYS A 51 10.84 9.05 14.61
CA LYS A 51 11.28 7.71 14.17
C LYS A 51 11.09 7.51 12.66
N PHE A 52 11.80 8.31 11.87
CA PHE A 52 11.71 8.32 10.40
C PHE A 52 12.24 7.04 9.72
N GLY A 53 13.20 6.35 10.36
CA GLY A 53 13.86 5.18 9.78
C GLY A 53 12.93 4.00 9.52
N ALA A 54 11.94 3.78 10.39
CA ALA A 54 10.97 2.69 10.22
C ALA A 54 10.13 2.89 8.94
N MET A 55 9.61 4.10 8.71
CA MET A 55 8.85 4.41 7.50
C MET A 55 9.72 4.38 6.25
N ALA A 56 10.96 4.87 6.32
CA ALA A 56 11.91 4.85 5.20
C ALA A 56 12.28 3.43 4.73
N SER A 57 12.17 2.42 5.61
CA SER A 57 12.46 1.02 5.28
C SER A 57 11.32 0.29 4.55
N ALA A 58 10.08 0.81 4.59
CA ALA A 58 8.93 0.18 3.94
C ALA A 58 9.12 -0.11 2.43
N PRO A 59 9.60 0.84 1.59
CA PRO A 59 9.83 0.57 0.17
C PRO A 59 10.92 -0.48 -0.08
N ILE A 60 11.88 -0.66 0.85
CA ILE A 60 12.90 -1.71 0.75
C ILE A 60 12.25 -3.09 0.83
N LEU A 61 11.32 -3.25 1.80
CA LEU A 61 10.59 -4.50 1.99
C LEU A 61 9.77 -4.89 0.74
N LEU A 62 9.16 -3.90 0.08
CA LEU A 62 8.44 -4.12 -1.17
C LEU A 62 9.36 -4.64 -2.26
N ASN A 63 10.48 -3.97 -2.49
CA ASN A 63 11.43 -4.39 -3.52
C ASN A 63 11.95 -5.82 -3.27
N ILE A 64 12.27 -6.17 -2.02
CA ILE A 64 12.70 -7.52 -1.66
C ILE A 64 11.62 -8.55 -2.00
N ILE A 65 10.36 -8.29 -1.63
CA ILE A 65 9.25 -9.20 -1.90
C ILE A 65 9.02 -9.36 -3.41
N LEU A 66 9.12 -8.28 -4.20
CA LEU A 66 9.00 -8.36 -5.66
C LEU A 66 10.12 -9.21 -6.26
N ILE A 67 11.38 -8.99 -5.86
CA ILE A 67 12.52 -9.76 -6.37
C ILE A 67 12.36 -11.24 -5.99
N VAL A 68 12.06 -11.55 -4.74
CA VAL A 68 11.82 -12.93 -4.27
C VAL A 68 10.66 -13.57 -5.05
N SER A 69 9.57 -12.83 -5.28
CA SER A 69 8.43 -13.36 -6.03
C SER A 69 8.81 -13.75 -7.46
N LEU A 70 9.63 -12.96 -8.15
CA LEU A 70 10.07 -13.29 -9.50
C LEU A 70 11.08 -14.44 -9.50
N VAL A 71 12.06 -14.43 -8.59
CA VAL A 71 13.10 -15.46 -8.55
C VAL A 71 12.52 -16.85 -8.29
N PHE A 72 11.48 -16.95 -7.43
CA PHE A 72 10.92 -18.24 -7.04
C PHE A 72 9.61 -18.62 -7.73
N PHE A 73 8.83 -17.64 -8.20
CA PHE A 73 7.47 -17.88 -8.69
C PHE A 73 7.20 -17.35 -10.11
N GLU A 74 8.22 -16.92 -10.87
CA GLU A 74 7.99 -16.37 -12.23
C GLU A 74 7.25 -17.32 -13.19
N ASN A 75 7.39 -18.64 -13.01
CA ASN A 75 6.75 -19.66 -13.85
C ASN A 75 5.46 -20.23 -13.25
N SER A 76 4.97 -19.69 -12.12
CA SER A 76 3.81 -20.24 -11.41
C SER A 76 2.46 -19.73 -11.92
N MET A 77 2.43 -18.67 -12.74
CA MET A 77 1.21 -18.01 -13.22
C MET A 77 1.33 -17.72 -14.73
N GLU A 78 0.20 -17.43 -15.40
CA GLU A 78 0.16 -17.16 -16.84
C GLU A 78 1.04 -15.99 -17.28
N THR A 79 1.12 -14.93 -16.46
CA THR A 79 1.96 -13.76 -16.75
C THR A 79 2.77 -13.34 -15.53
N LYS A 80 3.99 -12.84 -15.75
CA LYS A 80 4.82 -12.23 -14.68
C LYS A 80 4.08 -11.08 -13.95
N GLY A 81 3.16 -10.41 -14.65
CA GLY A 81 2.28 -9.39 -14.08
C GLY A 81 1.40 -9.91 -12.94
N HIS A 82 0.82 -11.11 -13.06
CA HIS A 82 -0.01 -11.70 -12.00
C HIS A 82 0.81 -12.02 -10.75
N VAL A 83 2.00 -12.58 -10.93
CA VAL A 83 2.95 -12.85 -9.82
C VAL A 83 3.26 -11.56 -9.06
N LEU A 84 3.59 -10.50 -9.80
CA LEU A 84 3.90 -9.19 -9.21
C LEU A 84 2.68 -8.55 -8.54
N ALA A 85 1.50 -8.62 -9.14
CA ALA A 85 0.28 -8.04 -8.58
C ALA A 85 -0.05 -8.66 -7.21
N ILE A 86 0.08 -9.99 -7.08
CA ILE A 86 -0.09 -10.69 -5.82
C ILE A 86 1.04 -10.34 -4.84
N ALA A 87 2.28 -10.28 -5.31
CA ALA A 87 3.44 -9.93 -4.48
C ALA A 87 3.31 -8.51 -3.88
N VAL A 88 2.79 -7.54 -4.63
CA VAL A 88 2.47 -6.19 -4.13
C VAL A 88 1.45 -6.25 -3.01
N ALA A 89 0.35 -7.00 -3.19
CA ALA A 89 -0.67 -7.16 -2.14
C ALA A 89 -0.09 -7.77 -0.85
N ILE A 90 0.71 -8.83 -0.98
CA ILE A 90 1.41 -9.47 0.15
C ILE A 90 2.39 -8.49 0.81
N SER A 91 3.12 -7.72 0.01
CA SER A 91 4.05 -6.71 0.51
C SER A 91 3.37 -5.66 1.37
N GLY A 92 2.19 -5.17 0.99
CA GLY A 92 1.45 -4.22 1.81
C GLY A 92 1.15 -4.76 3.21
N VAL A 93 0.72 -6.02 3.31
CA VAL A 93 0.47 -6.67 4.60
C VAL A 93 1.76 -6.80 5.41
N ALA A 94 2.86 -7.21 4.77
CA ALA A 94 4.15 -7.33 5.43
C ALA A 94 4.69 -5.97 5.93
N GLN A 95 4.54 -4.90 5.14
CA GLN A 95 4.87 -3.54 5.54
C GLN A 95 4.02 -3.06 6.72
N PHE A 96 2.73 -3.37 6.71
CA PHE A 96 1.83 -3.04 7.81
C PHE A 96 2.28 -3.69 9.12
N ILE A 97 2.59 -5.00 9.08
CA ILE A 97 3.09 -5.73 10.26
C ILE A 97 4.42 -5.15 10.73
N TRP A 98 5.34 -4.83 9.81
CA TRP A 98 6.63 -4.23 10.12
C TRP A 98 6.50 -2.89 10.86
N LEU A 99 5.66 -1.98 10.34
CA LEU A 99 5.43 -0.69 11.00
C LEU A 99 4.63 -0.83 12.29
N LEU A 100 3.71 -1.79 12.37
CA LEU A 100 2.95 -2.05 13.59
C LEU A 100 3.88 -2.51 14.73
N GLU A 101 4.84 -3.40 14.44
CA GLU A 101 5.83 -3.81 15.41
C GLU A 101 6.77 -2.66 15.79
N ALA A 102 7.19 -1.83 14.82
CA ALA A 102 7.94 -0.61 15.11
C ALA A 102 7.17 0.35 16.02
N CYS A 103 5.87 0.56 15.79
CA CYS A 103 5.01 1.33 16.69
C CYS A 103 4.93 0.70 18.09
N ARG A 104 4.83 -0.63 18.19
CA ARG A 104 4.76 -1.36 19.46
C ARG A 104 6.04 -1.20 20.28
N GLN A 105 7.21 -1.32 19.66
CA GLN A 105 8.49 -1.13 20.33
C GLN A 105 8.70 0.29 20.86
N ASN A 106 8.11 1.29 20.21
CA ASN A 106 8.19 2.69 20.64
C ASN A 106 7.03 3.11 21.58
N GLY A 107 6.15 2.18 21.98
CA GLY A 107 5.00 2.47 22.84
C GLY A 107 3.92 3.34 22.19
N SER A 108 3.98 3.52 20.86
CA SER A 108 3.17 4.46 20.09
C SER A 108 1.98 3.79 19.40
N ILE A 109 1.51 2.63 19.89
CA ILE A 109 0.37 1.93 19.28
C ILE A 109 -0.84 2.89 19.25
N PRO A 110 -1.42 3.16 18.07
CA PRO A 110 -2.60 4.02 17.98
C PRO A 110 -3.75 3.41 18.79
N LYS A 111 -4.07 4.02 19.92
CA LYS A 111 -5.34 3.76 20.60
C LYS A 111 -6.42 4.46 19.78
N LEU A 112 -7.38 3.68 19.26
CA LEU A 112 -8.54 4.20 18.56
C LEU A 112 -9.37 5.07 19.53
N ARG A 113 -9.04 6.36 19.61
CA ARG A 113 -9.71 7.33 20.47
C ARG A 113 -10.72 8.09 19.62
N ARG A 114 -11.98 8.11 20.06
CA ARG A 114 -13.04 8.85 19.34
C ARG A 114 -12.64 10.33 19.23
N PRO A 115 -12.70 10.94 18.03
CA PRO A 115 -12.40 12.36 17.87
C PRO A 115 -13.39 13.17 18.70
N ARG A 116 -12.88 13.95 19.66
CA ARG A 116 -13.67 14.94 20.40
C ARG A 116 -13.38 16.31 19.81
N VAL A 117 -14.43 17.04 19.46
CA VAL A 117 -14.32 18.45 19.07
C VAL A 117 -13.98 19.24 20.33
N THR A 118 -12.69 19.54 20.53
CA THR A 118 -12.22 20.43 21.60
C THR A 118 -12.30 21.89 21.18
N SER A 119 -12.37 22.79 22.16
CA SER A 119 -12.48 24.24 21.94
C SER A 119 -11.34 24.81 21.10
N GLU A 120 -10.13 24.24 21.19
CA GLU A 120 -8.98 24.63 20.36
C GLU A 120 -9.18 24.29 18.87
N LEU A 121 -9.90 23.20 18.55
CA LEU A 121 -10.19 22.83 17.16
C LEU A 121 -11.13 23.84 16.49
N LYS A 122 -11.98 24.52 17.26
CA LYS A 122 -12.86 25.59 16.74
C LYS A 122 -12.10 26.85 16.35
N VAL A 123 -10.96 27.12 17.00
CA VAL A 123 -10.13 28.29 16.70
C VAL A 123 -9.34 28.11 15.40
N CYS A 124 -8.94 26.88 15.06
CA CYS A 124 -8.31 26.58 13.76
C CYS A 124 -9.30 26.48 12.59
N LEU A 125 -10.61 26.48 12.86
CA LEU A 125 -11.67 26.38 11.86
C LEU A 125 -12.39 27.73 11.60
N SER A 126 -12.02 28.80 12.31
CA SER A 126 -12.48 30.18 12.06
C SER A 126 -11.43 30.98 11.30
#